data_AF-A0A7V9TBG6-F1
#
_entry.id   AF-A0A7V9TBG6-F1
#
_cell.length_a   1.000
_cell.length_b   1.000
_cell.length_c   1.000
_cell.angle_alpha   90.00
_cell.angle_beta   90.00
_cell.angle_gamma   90.00
#
_symmetry.space_group_name_H-M   'P 1'
#
loop_
_entity.id
_entity.type
_entity.pdbx_description
1 polymer ?
#
loop_
_entity_poly.entity_id
_entity_poly.type
_entity_poly.pdbx_seq_one_letter_code
_entity_poly.pdbx_strand_id
1 'polypeptide(L)'
;MRVDDHSEPLDELRRLLGLERAYALAMAADDLVGAGDFDAAVPLYERAAALAPESDELVFWAGIGLAGSDLEGGVAKIRQAAGINPNWLILLDRLSPEFAPAGAEVRRALGR
;
A
#
# COMPACT_ATOMS: atom_id res chain seq x y z
N MET A 1 -17.89 4.63 17.37
CA MET A 1 -18.18 6.03 16.99
C MET A 1 -19.08 5.97 15.78
N ARG A 2 -20.29 6.55 15.82
CA ARG A 2 -21.16 6.60 14.64
C ARG A 2 -20.81 7.87 13.85
N VAL A 3 -20.97 7.84 12.54
CA VAL A 3 -20.71 9.00 11.66
C VAL A 3 -21.56 10.21 12.07
N ASP A 4 -22.81 9.96 12.51
CA ASP A 4 -23.74 10.99 12.98
C ASP A 4 -23.26 11.72 14.26
N ASP A 5 -22.29 11.14 14.99
CA ASP A 5 -21.73 11.71 16.21
C ASP A 5 -20.50 12.61 15.93
N HIS A 6 -20.08 12.74 14.67
CA HIS A 6 -18.92 13.56 14.29
C HIS A 6 -19.28 15.06 14.26
N SER A 7 -18.35 15.93 14.63
CA SER A 7 -18.56 17.40 14.56
C SER A 7 -18.77 17.90 13.12
N GLU A 8 -18.28 17.14 12.14
CA GLU A 8 -18.40 17.39 10.70
C GLU A 8 -18.80 16.09 9.96
N PRO A 9 -20.09 15.67 10.00
CA PRO A 9 -20.51 14.35 9.51
C PRO A 9 -20.32 14.14 8.00
N LEU A 10 -20.48 15.20 7.20
CA LEU A 10 -20.32 15.10 5.73
C LEU A 10 -18.86 14.92 5.32
N ASP A 11 -17.94 15.54 6.04
CA ASP A 11 -16.51 15.39 5.79
C ASP A 11 -16.03 14.01 6.22
N GLU A 12 -16.55 13.48 7.34
CA GLU A 12 -16.28 12.12 7.75
C GLU A 12 -16.87 11.09 6.77
N LEU A 13 -18.08 11.30 6.25
CA LEU A 13 -18.63 10.45 5.18
C LEU A 13 -17.77 10.47 3.92
N ARG A 14 -17.25 11.64 3.53
CA ARG A 14 -16.38 11.77 2.36
C ARG A 14 -15.06 11.03 2.57
N ARG A 15 -14.47 11.13 3.76
CA ARG A 15 -13.26 10.38 4.14
C ARG A 15 -13.51 8.88 4.06
N LEU A 16 -14.59 8.40 4.67
CA LEU A 16 -14.95 6.98 4.66
C LEU A 16 -15.23 6.45 3.25
N LEU A 17 -15.89 7.24 2.40
CA LEU A 17 -16.09 6.88 0.99
C LEU A 17 -14.78 6.85 0.20
N GLY A 18 -13.85 7.75 0.51
CA GLY A 18 -12.50 7.73 -0.07
C GLY A 18 -11.75 6.45 0.31
N LEU A 19 -11.81 6.08 1.60
CA LEU A 19 -11.19 4.88 2.13
C LEU A 19 -11.78 3.60 1.54
N GLU A 20 -13.11 3.53 1.40
CA GLU A 20 -13.79 2.39 0.77
C GLU A 20 -13.31 2.20 -0.68
N ARG A 21 -13.22 3.28 -1.46
CA ARG A 21 -12.71 3.23 -2.84
C ARG A 21 -11.24 2.84 -2.90
N ALA A 22 -10.44 3.30 -1.94
CA ALA A 22 -9.04 2.93 -1.84
C ALA A 22 -8.90 1.41 -1.63
N TYR A 23 -9.67 0.84 -0.70
CA TYR A 23 -9.67 -0.61 -0.47
C TYR A 23 -10.25 -1.40 -1.64
N ALA A 24 -11.26 -0.88 -2.36
CA ALA A 24 -11.77 -1.53 -3.57
C ALA A 24 -10.69 -1.63 -4.67
N LEU A 25 -9.87 -0.59 -4.84
CA LEU A 25 -8.73 -0.62 -5.76
C LEU A 25 -7.64 -1.60 -5.28
N ALA A 26 -7.34 -1.62 -3.99
CA ALA A 26 -6.37 -2.53 -3.41
C ALA A 26 -6.78 -4.00 -3.59
N MET A 27 -8.05 -4.34 -3.34
CA MET A 27 -8.56 -5.70 -3.59
C MET A 27 -8.43 -6.09 -5.06
N ALA A 28 -8.75 -5.18 -5.99
CA ALA A 28 -8.56 -5.46 -7.41
C ALA A 28 -7.08 -5.63 -7.80
N ALA A 29 -6.16 -4.94 -7.11
CA ALA A 29 -4.73 -5.14 -7.26
C ALA A 29 -4.28 -6.50 -6.72
N ASP A 30 -4.79 -6.91 -5.55
CA ASP A 30 -4.53 -8.22 -4.96
C ASP A 30 -4.98 -9.36 -5.89
N ASP A 31 -6.14 -9.22 -6.54
CA ASP A 31 -6.63 -10.19 -7.53
C ASP A 31 -5.67 -10.33 -8.73
N LEU A 32 -5.13 -9.21 -9.22
CA LEU A 32 -4.14 -9.20 -10.31
C LEU A 32 -2.81 -9.81 -9.87
N VAL A 33 -2.34 -9.50 -8.66
CA VAL A 33 -1.16 -10.15 -8.05
C VAL A 33 -1.37 -11.66 -7.95
N GLY A 34 -2.56 -12.11 -7.51
CA GLY A 34 -2.92 -13.52 -7.46
C GLY A 34 -2.93 -14.20 -8.83
N ALA A 35 -3.21 -13.45 -9.90
CA ALA A 35 -3.10 -13.90 -11.29
C ALA A 35 -1.68 -13.78 -11.88
N GLY A 36 -0.73 -13.19 -11.15
CA GLY A 36 0.63 -12.92 -11.60
C GLY A 36 0.80 -11.68 -12.50
N ASP A 37 -0.25 -10.86 -12.64
CA ASP A 37 -0.24 -9.63 -13.44
C ASP A 37 0.18 -8.42 -12.59
N PHE A 38 1.45 -8.44 -12.18
CA PHE A 38 2.02 -7.40 -11.32
C PHE A 38 1.98 -6.01 -11.97
N ASP A 39 2.25 -5.92 -13.26
CA ASP A 39 2.27 -4.65 -14.01
C ASP A 39 0.92 -3.95 -13.99
N ALA A 40 -0.18 -4.72 -14.10
CA ALA A 40 -1.53 -4.17 -13.97
C ALA A 40 -1.92 -3.83 -12.52
N ALA A 41 -1.33 -4.51 -11.53
CA ALA A 41 -1.61 -4.28 -10.11
C ALA A 41 -0.98 -2.98 -9.57
N VAL A 42 0.26 -2.65 -9.98
CA VAL A 42 0.98 -1.45 -9.50
C VAL A 42 0.12 -0.16 -9.57
N PRO A 43 -0.45 0.23 -10.72
CA PRO A 43 -1.21 1.48 -10.80
C PRO A 43 -2.46 1.50 -9.92
N LEU A 44 -3.02 0.34 -9.56
CA LEU A 44 -4.15 0.25 -8.65
C LEU A 44 -3.74 0.52 -7.20
N TYR A 45 -2.64 -0.09 -6.74
CA TYR A 45 -2.10 0.23 -5.41
C TYR A 45 -1.68 1.69 -5.28
N GLU A 46 -1.06 2.27 -6.32
CA GLU A 46 -0.69 3.69 -6.28
C GLU A 46 -1.92 4.60 -6.15
N ARG A 47 -2.99 4.32 -6.89
CA ARG A 47 -4.26 5.05 -6.78
C ARG A 47 -4.92 4.83 -5.42
N ALA A 48 -4.88 3.62 -4.87
CA ALA A 48 -5.36 3.32 -3.53
C ALA A 48 -4.63 4.15 -2.47
N ALA A 49 -3.28 4.14 -2.50
CA ALA A 49 -2.45 4.92 -1.59
C ALA A 49 -2.64 6.44 -1.75
N ALA A 50 -2.93 6.93 -2.96
CA ALA A 50 -3.24 8.34 -3.19
C ALA A 50 -4.61 8.76 -2.61
N LEU A 51 -5.57 7.83 -2.54
CA LEU A 51 -6.90 8.07 -1.96
C LEU A 51 -6.92 7.97 -0.44
N ALA A 52 -6.03 7.19 0.16
CA ALA A 52 -5.90 7.02 1.60
C ALA A 52 -4.42 7.07 2.03
N PRO A 53 -3.76 8.25 1.90
CA PRO A 53 -2.34 8.42 2.22
C PRO A 53 -2.02 8.20 3.71
N GLU A 54 -3.02 8.23 4.59
CA GLU A 54 -2.91 7.89 6.00
C GLU A 54 -2.85 6.39 6.28
N SER A 55 -3.22 5.54 5.30
CA SER A 55 -3.13 4.09 5.42
C SER A 55 -1.69 3.64 5.13
N ASP A 56 -0.96 3.35 6.20
CA ASP A 56 0.39 2.78 6.15
C ASP A 56 0.42 1.44 5.39
N GLU A 57 -0.66 0.65 5.47
CA GLU A 57 -0.86 -0.56 4.66
C GLU A 57 -0.88 -0.28 3.16
N LEU A 58 -1.74 0.64 2.69
CA LEU A 58 -1.86 0.93 1.26
C LEU A 58 -0.59 1.59 0.72
N VAL A 59 0.06 2.43 1.52
CA VAL A 59 1.37 3.00 1.19
C VAL A 59 2.44 1.91 1.08
N PHE A 60 2.44 0.94 1.99
CA PHE A 60 3.37 -0.20 1.94
C PHE A 60 3.20 -1.00 0.65
N TRP A 61 1.98 -1.43 0.31
CA TRP A 61 1.73 -2.23 -0.89
C TRP A 61 2.03 -1.47 -2.18
N ALA A 62 1.70 -0.16 -2.23
CA ALA A 62 2.13 0.70 -3.33
C ALA A 62 3.66 0.77 -3.45
N GLY A 63 4.39 0.76 -2.33
CA GLY A 63 5.85 0.71 -2.31
C GLY A 63 6.42 -0.59 -2.87
N ILE A 64 5.82 -1.74 -2.52
CA ILE A 64 6.21 -3.05 -3.08
C ILE A 64 5.98 -3.09 -4.59
N GLY A 65 4.81 -2.64 -5.06
CA GLY A 65 4.49 -2.61 -6.49
C GLY A 65 5.41 -1.68 -7.27
N LEU A 66 5.58 -0.44 -6.78
CA LEU A 66 6.42 0.57 -7.43
C LEU A 66 7.88 0.14 -7.53
N ALA A 67 8.40 -0.60 -6.55
CA ALA A 67 9.80 -1.03 -6.54
C ALA A 67 10.22 -1.87 -7.76
N GLY A 68 9.27 -2.49 -8.46
CA GLY A 68 9.55 -3.22 -9.70
C GLY A 68 9.95 -2.33 -10.89
N SER A 69 9.52 -1.07 -10.91
CA SER A 69 9.83 -0.10 -11.98
C SER A 69 10.65 1.10 -11.50
N ASP A 70 10.47 1.50 -10.23
CA ASP A 70 11.20 2.55 -9.52
C ASP A 70 11.55 2.07 -8.10
N LEU A 71 12.71 1.43 -7.97
CA LEU A 71 13.21 0.92 -6.69
C LEU A 71 13.37 2.04 -5.64
N GLU A 72 13.83 3.22 -6.04
CA GLU A 72 14.08 4.32 -5.10
C GLU A 72 12.76 4.86 -4.55
N GLY A 73 11.78 5.12 -5.43
CA GLY A 73 10.44 5.52 -5.05
C GLY A 73 9.71 4.47 -4.20
N GLY A 74 9.83 3.19 -4.57
CA GLY A 74 9.29 2.08 -3.78
C GLY A 74 9.88 2.02 -2.38
N VAL A 75 11.21 2.09 -2.24
CA VAL A 75 11.89 2.13 -0.93
C VAL A 75 11.47 3.34 -0.11
N ALA A 76 11.27 4.51 -0.73
CA ALA A 76 10.79 5.70 -0.03
C ALA A 76 9.39 5.51 0.57
N LYS A 77 8.46 4.89 -0.16
CA LYS A 77 7.13 4.53 0.35
C LYS A 77 7.20 3.51 1.48
N ILE A 78 8.07 2.51 1.37
CA ILE A 78 8.27 1.52 2.45
C ILE A 78 8.80 2.20 3.72
N ARG A 79 9.74 3.15 3.59
CA ARG A 79 10.20 3.96 4.73
C ARG A 79 9.07 4.80 5.33
N GLN A 80 8.20 5.39 4.49
CA GLN A 80 7.04 6.14 4.96
C GLN A 80 6.10 5.25 5.79
N ALA A 81 5.69 4.10 5.25
CA ALA A 81 4.84 3.14 5.96
C ALA A 81 5.49 2.67 7.27
N ALA A 82 6.77 2.29 7.23
CA ALA A 82 7.54 1.86 8.41
C ALA A 82 7.71 2.97 9.47
N GLY A 83 7.70 4.24 9.06
CA GLY A 83 7.71 5.39 9.97
C GLY A 83 6.43 5.53 10.79
N ILE A 84 5.30 5.06 10.26
CA ILE A 84 4.00 5.02 10.96
C ILE A 84 3.92 3.73 11.79
N ASN A 85 4.27 2.60 11.19
CA ASN A 85 4.19 1.28 11.82
C ASN A 85 5.42 0.42 11.45
N PRO A 86 6.38 0.26 12.39
CA PRO A 86 7.61 -0.50 12.13
C PRO A 86 7.40 -1.98 11.77
N ASN A 87 6.21 -2.55 12.05
CA ASN A 87 5.91 -3.94 11.72
C ASN A 87 5.88 -4.20 10.21
N TRP A 88 5.75 -3.18 9.37
CA TRP A 88 5.88 -3.34 7.92
C TRP A 88 7.25 -3.85 7.49
N LEU A 89 8.32 -3.53 8.23
CA LEU A 89 9.64 -4.08 7.97
C LEU A 89 9.72 -5.57 8.34
N ILE A 90 8.98 -5.98 9.37
CA ILE A 90 8.86 -7.40 9.74
C ILE A 90 8.08 -8.17 8.67
N LEU A 91 6.99 -7.58 8.15
CA LEU A 91 6.26 -8.18 7.04
C LEU A 91 7.15 -8.31 5.81
N LEU A 92 7.85 -7.23 5.44
CA LEU A 92 8.80 -7.23 4.32
C LEU A 92 9.82 -8.36 4.40
N ASP A 93 10.32 -8.69 5.61
CA ASP A 93 11.24 -9.83 5.81
C ASP A 93 10.63 -11.19 5.54
N ARG A 94 9.31 -11.30 5.71
CA ARG A 94 8.56 -12.54 5.59
C ARG A 94 7.91 -12.72 4.23
N LEU A 95 7.86 -11.67 3.40
CA LEU A 95 7.33 -11.76 2.05
C LEU A 95 8.18 -12.73 1.22
N SER A 96 7.50 -13.69 0.61
CA SER A 96 8.14 -14.62 -0.31
C SER A 96 8.38 -13.93 -1.66
N PRO A 97 9.47 -14.29 -2.36
CA PRO A 97 9.72 -13.77 -3.70
C PRO A 97 8.62 -14.15 -4.70
N GLU A 98 7.89 -15.26 -4.49
CA GLU A 98 6.77 -15.61 -5.37
C GLU A 98 5.57 -14.66 -5.23
N PHE A 99 5.34 -14.12 -4.04
CA PHE A 99 4.24 -13.19 -3.79
C PHE A 99 4.62 -11.74 -4.10
N ALA A 100 5.83 -11.33 -3.72
CA ALA A 100 6.34 -9.98 -3.93
C ALA A 100 7.76 -10.02 -4.50
N PRO A 101 7.93 -10.20 -5.83
CA PRO A 101 9.23 -10.33 -6.46
C PRO A 101 10.20 -9.19 -6.13
N ALA A 102 9.71 -7.94 -6.11
CA ALA A 102 10.50 -6.76 -5.79
C ALA A 102 10.89 -6.66 -4.29
N GLY A 103 10.25 -7.44 -3.40
CA GLY A 103 10.49 -7.38 -1.95
C GLY A 103 11.92 -7.73 -1.55
N ALA A 104 12.59 -8.62 -2.29
CA ALA A 104 13.99 -8.94 -2.05
C ALA A 104 14.94 -7.76 -2.35
N GLU A 105 14.66 -7.00 -3.40
CA GLU A 105 15.45 -5.84 -3.79
C GLU A 105 15.24 -4.67 -2.83
N VAL A 106 14.00 -4.44 -2.42
CA VAL A 106 13.65 -3.46 -1.38
C VAL A 106 14.38 -3.75 -0.07
N ARG A 107 14.42 -5.00 0.39
CA ARG A 107 15.18 -5.38 1.60
C ARG A 107 16.66 -5.06 1.48
N ARG A 108 17.28 -5.46 0.36
CA ARG A 108 18.68 -5.18 0.07
C ARG A 108 18.96 -3.68 0.08
N ALA A 109 18.10 -2.88 -0.55
CA ALA A 109 18.22 -1.42 -0.59
C ALA A 109 18.03 -0.75 0.79
N LEU A 110 17.30 -1.39 1.70
CA LEU A 110 17.17 -0.99 3.09
C LEU A 110 18.30 -1.52 3.99
N GLY A 111 19.22 -2.34 3.47
CA GLY A 111 20.31 -2.96 4.22
C GLY A 111 19.83 -4.07 5.16
N ARG A 112 18.81 -4.83 4.75
CA ARG A 112 18.16 -5.89 5.53
C ARG A 112 18.17 -7.22 4.81
#